data_AF-A0A8K0BWU2-F1
#
_entry.id   AF-A0A8K0BWU2-F1
#
_cell.length_a   1.000
_cell.length_b   1.000
_cell.length_c   1.000
_cell.angle_alpha   90.00
_cell.angle_beta   90.00
_cell.angle_gamma   90.00
#
_symmetry.space_group_name_H-M   'P 1'
#
loop_
_entity.id
_entity.type
_entity.pdbx_description
1 polymer ?
#
loop_
_entity_poly.entity_id
_entity_poly.type
_entity_poly.pdbx_seq_one_letter_code
_entity_poly.pdbx_strand_id
1 'polypeptide(L)'
;MGSITAANAEFCFDVFKELKVHHANDNIFYSPLSIISALAMVYLGARGHTQSQMEKVSYLMGCGTSEYIHNSFKDLLSDITVPNATYSLKIADRLYIEKTYPVL
;
A
#
# COMPACT_ATOMS: atom_id res chain seq x y z
N MET A 1 8.23 -15.87 7.97
CA MET A 1 8.18 -14.51 7.40
C MET A 1 6.76 -14.27 6.92
N GLY A 2 6.18 -13.10 7.20
CA GLY A 2 4.86 -12.75 6.68
C GLY A 2 4.93 -12.41 5.20
N SER A 3 3.88 -12.74 4.43
CA SER A 3 3.80 -12.36 3.01
C SER A 3 3.08 -11.01 2.85
N ILE A 4 3.49 -10.21 1.87
CA ILE A 4 2.81 -8.95 1.52
C ILE A 4 1.34 -9.19 1.15
N THR A 5 1.01 -10.34 0.56
CA THR A 5 -0.37 -10.72 0.28
C THR A 5 -1.19 -10.88 1.56
N ALA A 6 -0.61 -11.48 2.60
CA ALA A 6 -1.26 -11.62 3.90
C ALA A 6 -1.39 -10.26 4.61
N ALA A 7 -0.35 -9.44 4.58
CA ALA A 7 -0.39 -8.07 5.11
C ALA A 7 -1.46 -7.22 4.42
N ASN A 8 -1.57 -7.30 3.08
CA ASN A 8 -2.60 -6.62 2.31
C ASN A 8 -4.02 -7.12 2.63
N ALA A 9 -4.20 -8.40 2.94
CA ALA A 9 -5.48 -8.96 3.34
C ALA A 9 -5.91 -8.47 4.74
N GLU A 10 -5.02 -8.49 5.72
CA GLU A 10 -5.29 -7.94 7.07
C GLU A 10 -5.60 -6.44 6.98
N PHE A 11 -4.77 -5.69 6.25
CA PHE A 11 -4.99 -4.26 6.00
C PHE A 11 -6.34 -3.99 5.33
N CYS A 12 -6.73 -4.79 4.33
CA CYS A 12 -8.05 -4.73 3.69
C CYS A 12 -9.17 -4.85 4.73
N PHE A 13 -9.14 -5.87 5.59
CA PHE A 13 -10.20 -6.04 6.58
C PHE A 13 -10.29 -4.89 7.57
N ASP A 14 -9.16 -4.32 7.99
CA ASP A 14 -9.16 -3.19 8.92
C ASP A 14 -9.68 -1.91 8.29
N VAL A 15 -9.26 -1.60 7.04
CA VAL A 15 -9.81 -0.47 6.28
C VAL A 15 -11.32 -0.67 6.07
N PHE A 16 -11.77 -1.88 5.72
CA PHE A 16 -13.19 -2.15 5.54
C PHE A 16 -14.01 -1.95 6.82
N LYS A 17 -13.50 -2.42 7.97
CA LYS A 17 -14.17 -2.23 9.27
C LYS A 17 -14.36 -0.75 9.56
N GLU A 18 -13.33 0.07 9.31
CA GLU A 18 -13.41 1.52 9.52
C GLU A 18 -14.40 2.17 8.54
N LEU A 19 -14.29 1.88 7.24
CA LEU A 19 -15.20 2.43 6.22
C LEU A 19 -16.67 2.08 6.50
N LYS A 20 -16.95 0.86 6.96
CA LYS A 20 -18.31 0.41 7.30
C LYS A 20 -18.95 1.25 8.42
N VAL A 21 -18.18 1.79 9.36
CA VAL A 21 -18.70 2.67 10.43
C VAL A 21 -19.33 3.93 9.83
N HIS A 22 -18.73 4.48 8.78
CA HIS A 22 -19.18 5.71 8.13
C HIS A 22 -20.16 5.47 6.97
N HIS A 23 -20.23 4.24 6.46
CA HIS A 23 -20.97 3.87 5.24
C HIS A 23 -21.92 2.68 5.46
N ALA A 24 -22.71 2.70 6.54
CA ALA A 24 -23.51 1.54 6.98
C ALA A 24 -24.54 1.03 5.94
N ASN A 25 -25.02 1.89 5.04
CA ASN A 25 -26.03 1.56 4.02
C ASN A 25 -25.59 1.96 2.60
N ASP A 26 -24.30 2.22 2.39
CA ASP A 26 -23.77 2.60 1.09
C ASP A 26 -22.95 1.46 0.48
N ASN A 27 -22.74 1.54 -0.83
CA ASN A 27 -21.78 0.67 -1.49
C ASN A 27 -20.36 1.06 -1.09
N ILE A 28 -19.55 0.06 -0.72
CA ILE A 28 -18.12 0.24 -0.44
C ILE A 28 -17.33 -0.49 -1.52
N PHE A 29 -16.51 0.26 -2.26
CA PHE A 29 -15.57 -0.27 -3.25
C PHE A 29 -14.26 0.49 -3.17
N TYR A 30 -13.15 -0.22 -2.98
CA TYR A 30 -11.82 0.37 -2.87
C TYR A 30 -10.75 -0.68 -3.21
N SER A 31 -9.51 -0.23 -3.44
CA SER A 31 -8.36 -1.09 -3.73
C SER A 31 -7.38 -1.08 -2.57
N PRO A 32 -7.41 -2.09 -1.67
CA PRO A 32 -6.43 -2.19 -0.57
C PRO A 32 -4.99 -2.17 -1.08
N LEU A 33 -4.74 -2.82 -2.23
CA LEU A 33 -3.42 -2.93 -2.84
C LEU A 33 -2.84 -1.57 -3.26
N SER A 34 -3.66 -0.70 -3.87
CA SER A 34 -3.21 0.65 -4.26
C SER A 34 -2.94 1.52 -3.03
N ILE A 35 -3.76 1.42 -1.98
CA ILE A 35 -3.56 2.17 -0.73
C ILE A 35 -2.27 1.75 -0.04
N ILE A 36 -2.06 0.43 0.14
CA ILE A 36 -0.84 -0.06 0.81
C ILE A 36 0.42 0.18 -0.04
N SER A 37 0.33 0.13 -1.37
CA SER A 37 1.40 0.51 -2.30
C SER A 37 1.81 1.98 -2.13
N ALA A 38 0.83 2.89 -2.10
CA ALA A 38 1.07 4.30 -1.84
C ALA A 38 1.69 4.55 -0.46
N LEU A 39 1.19 3.87 0.58
CA LEU A 39 1.75 3.95 1.93
C LEU A 39 3.17 3.39 2.01
N ALA A 40 3.48 2.32 1.27
CA ALA A 40 4.83 1.79 1.18
C ALA A 40 5.79 2.84 0.60
N MET A 41 5.41 3.56 -0.48
CA MET A 41 6.21 4.66 -1.03
C MET A 41 6.50 5.75 0.00
N VAL A 42 5.50 6.14 0.81
CA VAL A 42 5.68 7.15 1.87
C VAL A 42 6.55 6.61 3.01
N TYR A 43 6.37 5.33 3.37
CA TYR A 43 7.12 4.65 4.42
C TYR A 43 8.64 4.67 4.15
N LEU A 44 9.07 4.53 2.89
CA LEU A 44 10.48 4.60 2.50
C LEU A 44 11.19 5.87 2.99
N GLY A 45 10.49 7.01 2.94
CA GLY A 45 11.00 8.32 3.37
C GLY A 45 10.74 8.64 4.84
N ALA A 46 9.88 7.90 5.52
CA ALA A 46 9.52 8.15 6.92
C ALA A 46 10.65 7.72 7.87
N ARG A 47 10.81 8.44 8.99
CA ARG A 47 11.76 8.11 10.07
C ARG A 47 11.12 8.27 11.44
N GLY A 48 11.71 7.67 12.46
CA GLY A 48 11.29 7.81 13.86
C GLY A 48 9.84 7.38 14.09
N HIS A 49 9.09 8.15 14.88
CA HIS A 49 7.71 7.81 15.23
C HIS A 49 6.77 7.69 14.03
N THR A 50 6.97 8.51 12.99
CA THR A 50 6.17 8.43 11.76
C THR A 50 6.36 7.05 11.11
N GLN A 51 7.61 6.59 10.98
CA GLN A 51 7.91 5.29 10.43
C GLN A 51 7.26 4.16 11.25
N SER A 52 7.41 4.18 12.58
CA SER A 52 6.86 3.14 13.46
C SER A 52 5.34 3.05 13.43
N GLN A 53 4.63 4.17 13.29
CA GLN A 53 3.17 4.15 13.15
C GLN A 53 2.75 3.50 11.83
N MET A 54 3.46 3.80 10.74
CA MET A 54 3.18 3.22 9.43
C MET A 54 3.45 1.71 9.40
N GLU A 55 4.52 1.23 10.05
CA GLU A 55 4.82 -0.21 10.18
C GLU A 55 3.69 -0.95 10.91
N LYS A 56 3.14 -0.35 11.96
CA LYS A 56 2.09 -0.95 12.77
C LYS A 56 0.79 -1.12 12.01
N VAL A 57 0.40 -0.13 11.19
CA VAL A 57 -0.89 -0.11 10.49
C VAL A 57 -0.85 -0.91 9.19
N SER A 58 0.30 -0.95 8.51
CA SER A 58 0.43 -1.63 7.22
C SER A 58 0.67 -3.13 7.32
N TYR A 59 0.92 -3.67 8.53
CA TYR A 59 1.32 -5.07 8.76
C TYR A 59 2.64 -5.48 8.07
N LEU A 60 3.42 -4.52 7.56
CA LEU A 60 4.65 -4.77 6.81
C LEU A 60 5.87 -5.08 7.69
N MET A 61 5.78 -4.81 9.00
CA MET A 61 6.86 -5.05 9.99
C MET A 61 7.40 -6.49 9.99
N GLY A 62 6.58 -7.48 9.61
CA GLY A 62 6.96 -8.90 9.53
C GLY A 62 7.32 -9.41 8.13
N CYS A 63 7.28 -8.53 7.12
CA CYS A 63 7.48 -8.90 5.72
C CYS A 63 8.93 -8.82 5.26
N GLY A 64 9.81 -8.09 5.97
CA GLY A 64 11.24 -8.02 5.64
C GLY A 64 11.79 -6.61 5.79
N THR A 65 12.96 -6.35 5.18
CA THR A 65 13.54 -5.01 5.12
C THR A 65 12.68 -4.08 4.26
N SER A 66 12.82 -2.77 4.43
CA SER A 66 12.15 -1.78 3.57
C SER A 66 12.40 -2.07 2.09
N GLU A 67 13.66 -2.35 1.71
CA GLU A 67 14.04 -2.69 0.34
C GLU A 67 13.32 -3.95 -0.17
N TYR A 68 13.25 -5.01 0.64
CA TYR A 68 12.54 -6.23 0.29
C TYR A 68 11.04 -5.96 0.05
N ILE A 69 10.42 -5.15 0.91
CA ILE A 69 9.02 -4.76 0.78
C ILE A 69 8.78 -4.03 -0.54
N HIS A 70 9.63 -3.06 -0.88
CA HIS A 70 9.50 -2.31 -2.14
C HIS A 70 9.71 -3.17 -3.38
N ASN A 71 10.72 -4.04 -3.38
CA ASN A 71 10.94 -4.96 -4.49
C ASN A 71 9.77 -5.92 -4.67
N SER A 72 9.23 -6.44 -3.58
CA SER A 72 8.06 -7.32 -3.63
C SER A 72 6.81 -6.61 -4.15
N PHE A 73 6.57 -5.34 -3.79
CA PHE A 73 5.49 -4.54 -4.39
C PHE A 73 5.74 -4.26 -5.86
N LYS A 74 6.97 -3.94 -6.25
CA LYS A 74 7.35 -3.74 -7.66
C LYS A 74 7.06 -4.99 -8.49
N ASP A 75 7.46 -6.16 -8.00
CA ASP A 75 7.24 -7.44 -8.67
C ASP A 75 5.74 -7.73 -8.79
N LEU A 76 5.00 -7.63 -7.69
CA LEU A 76 3.54 -7.82 -7.67
C LEU A 76 2.81 -6.88 -8.64
N LEU A 77 3.13 -5.58 -8.63
CA LEU A 77 2.50 -4.59 -9.50
C LEU A 77 2.84 -4.85 -10.98
N SER A 78 4.06 -5.29 -11.28
CA SER A 78 4.47 -5.64 -12.64
C SER A 78 3.71 -6.87 -13.15
N ASP A 79 3.54 -7.88 -12.30
CA ASP A 79 2.85 -9.13 -12.64
C ASP A 79 1.36 -8.91 -12.95
N ILE A 80 0.69 -7.99 -12.24
CA ILE A 80 -0.75 -7.75 -12.42
C ILE A 80 -1.06 -6.66 -13.45
N THR A 81 -0.07 -5.93 -13.95
CA THR A 81 -0.26 -4.88 -14.97
C THR A 81 0.22 -5.29 -16.36
N VAL A 82 0.41 -6.60 -16.58
CA VAL A 82 0.91 -7.13 -17.86
C VAL A 82 -0.05 -6.82 -19.03
N PRO A 83 0.47 -6.38 -20.19
CA PRO A 83 -0.34 -5.86 -21.30
C PRO A 83 -1.15 -6.94 -22.04
N ASN A 84 -0.77 -8.21 -21.94
CA ASN A 84 -1.41 -9.33 -22.67
C ASN A 84 -2.28 -10.21 -21.76
N ALA A 85 -2.75 -9.68 -20.63
CA ALA A 85 -3.70 -10.37 -19.78
C ALA A 85 -5.09 -10.47 -20.44
N THR A 86 -5.90 -11.41 -19.96
CA THR A 86 -7.34 -11.52 -20.30
C THR A 86 -8.19 -10.41 -19.67
N TYR A 87 -7.57 -9.51 -18.89
CA TYR A 87 -8.17 -8.39 -18.20
C TYR A 87 -7.40 -7.10 -18.48
N SER A 88 -8.03 -5.96 -18.20
CA SER A 88 -7.37 -4.65 -18.21
C SER A 88 -7.31 -4.09 -16.79
N LEU A 89 -6.10 -3.91 -16.26
CA LEU A 89 -5.87 -3.29 -14.97
C LEU A 89 -4.91 -2.11 -15.15
N LYS A 90 -5.30 -0.93 -14.66
CA LYS A 90 -4.50 0.29 -14.70
C LYS A 90 -4.37 0.84 -13.29
N ILE A 91 -3.14 1.05 -12.86
CA ILE A 91 -2.80 1.58 -11.53
C ILE A 91 -2.08 2.91 -11.72
N ALA A 92 -2.45 3.91 -10.92
CA ALA A 92 -1.90 5.25 -10.97
C ALA A 92 -1.66 5.78 -9.56
N ASP A 93 -0.55 5.36 -8.95
CA ASP A 93 -0.11 5.85 -7.64
C ASP A 93 0.99 6.91 -7.85
N ARG A 94 0.86 8.09 -7.24
CA ARG A 94 1.86 9.17 -7.36
C ARG A 94 1.93 10.06 -6.12
N LEU A 95 3.15 10.41 -5.71
CA LEU A 95 3.41 11.46 -4.72
C LEU A 95 3.72 12.77 -5.45
N TYR A 96 2.97 13.83 -5.13
CA TYR A 96 3.23 15.18 -5.62
C TYR A 96 3.86 15.99 -4.48
N ILE A 97 5.07 16.47 -4.72
CA ILE A 97 5.87 17.22 -3.74
C ILE A 97 5.92 18.67 -4.20
N GLU A 98 5.80 19.60 -3.26
CA GLU A 98 5.95 21.01 -3.60
C GLU A 98 7.40 21.34 -3.99
N LYS A 99 7.56 22.05 -5.10
CA LYS A 99 8.80 22.38 -5.80
C LYS A 99 9.85 23.05 -4.94
N THR A 100 9.45 23.81 -3.91
CA THR A 100 10.39 24.47 -3.01
C THR A 100 11.05 23.51 -2.01
N TYR A 101 10.52 22.30 -1.83
CA TYR A 101 11.11 21.31 -0.93
C TYR A 101 12.13 20.45 -1.68
N PRO A 102 13.38 20.36 -1.19
CA PRO A 102 14.35 19.44 -1.74
C PRO A 102 13.94 18.00 -1.44
N VAL A 103 14.04 17.13 -2.44
CA VAL A 103 13.96 15.67 -2.27
C VAL A 103 15.37 15.17 -2.02
N LEU A 104 15.59 14.62 -0.82
CA LEU A 104 16.88 14.15 -0.32
C LEU A 104 17.13 12.68 -0.65
#